data_AF-A0A1Q7GFF8-F1
#
_entry.id   AF-A0A1Q7GFF8-F1
#
_cell.length_a   1.000
_cell.length_b   1.000
_cell.length_c   1.000
_cell.angle_alpha   90.00
_cell.angle_beta   90.00
_cell.angle_gamma   90.00
#
_symmetry.space_group_name_H-M   'P 1'
#
loop_
_entity.id
_entity.type
_entity.pdbx_description
1 polymer ?
#
loop_
_entity_poly.entity_id
_entity_poly.type
_entity_poly.pdbx_seq_one_letter_code
_entity_poly.pdbx_strand_id
1 'polypeptide(L)'
;MTAAAAVVGELRTLIVTAAPDPAQAAAVHGCPTDVPLDTVMPFSSVIALGVIVAVEDRFGIVVTRSALQAAFAGGATLQKLADMIQRLRGDAESSVGDARSR
;
A
#
# COMPACT_ATOMS: atom_id res chain seq x y z
N MET A 1 13.50 -14.08 -0.11
CA MET A 1 12.53 -13.05 0.29
C MET A 1 11.40 -13.08 -0.73
N THR A 2 10.14 -13.26 -0.32
CA THR A 2 9.00 -13.30 -1.26
C THR A 2 8.69 -11.90 -1.78
N ALA A 3 8.09 -11.79 -2.97
CA ALA A 3 7.68 -10.51 -3.54
C ALA A 3 6.76 -9.73 -2.57
N ALA A 4 5.85 -10.43 -1.89
CA ALA A 4 4.98 -9.86 -0.87
C ALA A 4 5.75 -9.27 0.33
N ALA A 5 6.78 -9.96 0.82
CA ALA A 5 7.61 -9.45 1.93
C ALA A 5 8.39 -8.19 1.53
N ALA A 6 8.84 -8.10 0.28
CA ALA A 6 9.48 -6.90 -0.25
C ALA A 6 8.51 -5.71 -0.30
N VAL A 7 7.30 -5.91 -0.83
CA VAL A 7 6.25 -4.88 -0.89
C VAL A 7 5.86 -4.40 0.50
N VAL A 8 5.72 -5.31 1.47
CA VAL A 8 5.46 -4.94 2.86
C VAL A 8 6.59 -4.09 3.44
N GLY A 9 7.85 -4.44 3.20
CA GLY A 9 8.99 -3.64 3.65
C GLY A 9 8.97 -2.23 3.08
N GLU A 10 8.66 -2.07 1.80
CA GLU A 10 8.51 -0.76 1.17
C GLU A 10 7.32 0.02 1.74
N LEU A 11 6.16 -0.64 1.92
CA LEU A 11 4.98 0.00 2.51
C LEU A 11 5.25 0.58 3.89
N ARG A 12 6.02 -0.12 4.74
CA ARG A 12 6.39 0.40 6.06
C ARG A 12 7.16 1.71 5.93
N THR A 13 8.13 1.76 5.03
CA THR A 13 8.90 2.98 4.74
C THR A 13 8.01 4.10 4.19
N LEU A 14 7.12 3.80 3.24
CA LEU A 14 6.23 4.78 2.65
C LEU A 14 5.26 5.36 3.70
N ILE A 15 4.66 4.53 4.55
CA ILE A 15 3.74 4.97 5.59
C ILE A 15 4.45 5.88 6.61
N VAL A 16 5.65 5.51 7.05
CA VAL A 16 6.44 6.33 7.99
C VAL A 16 6.82 7.68 7.39
N THR A 17 7.13 7.70 6.09
CA THR A 17 7.52 8.92 5.38
C THR A 17 6.31 9.81 5.04
N ALA A 18 5.14 9.22 4.82
CA ALA A 18 3.90 9.94 4.54
C ALA A 18 3.21 10.49 5.80
N ALA A 19 3.61 10.03 6.99
CA ALA A 19 3.07 10.52 8.24
C ALA A 19 3.51 11.97 8.50
N PRO A 20 2.60 12.87 8.94
CA PRO A 20 2.97 14.23 9.34
C PRO A 20 4.02 14.28 10.44
N ASP A 21 4.03 13.27 11.31
CA ASP A 21 5.04 13.04 12.34
C ASP A 21 5.56 11.59 12.21
N PRO A 22 6.79 11.39 11.70
CA PRO A 22 7.39 10.06 11.55
C PRO A 22 7.54 9.31 12.88
N ALA A 23 7.68 10.01 14.00
CA ALA A 23 7.83 9.36 15.31
C ALA A 23 6.54 8.61 15.71
N GLN A 24 5.38 9.14 15.33
CA GLN A 24 4.08 8.48 15.58
C GLN A 24 3.86 7.27 14.68
N ALA A 25 4.50 7.24 13.51
CA ALA A 25 4.42 6.12 12.58
C ALA A 25 5.52 5.06 12.80
N ALA A 26 6.51 5.32 13.65
CA ALA A 26 7.67 4.42 13.84
C ALA A 26 7.27 2.99 14.22
N ALA A 27 6.15 2.81 14.95
CA ALA A 27 5.60 1.50 15.32
C ALA A 27 5.22 0.64 14.10
N VAL A 28 4.99 1.27 12.93
CA VAL A 28 4.73 0.58 11.66
C VAL A 28 5.94 -0.21 11.19
N HIS A 29 7.17 0.03 11.66
CA HIS A 29 8.30 -0.83 11.28
C HIS A 29 8.20 -2.26 11.86
N GLY A 30 7.62 -2.41 13.05
CA GLY A 30 7.56 -3.67 13.78
C GLY A 30 6.19 -4.33 13.86
N CYS A 31 5.13 -3.66 13.40
CA CYS A 31 3.77 -4.19 13.57
C CYS A 31 3.51 -5.47 12.75
N PRO A 32 2.65 -6.39 13.23
CA PRO A 32 2.17 -7.51 12.42
C PRO A 32 1.47 -7.03 11.14
N THR A 33 1.53 -7.82 10.07
CA THR A 33 1.02 -7.40 8.75
C THR A 33 -0.50 -7.51 8.59
N ASP A 34 -1.12 -8.31 9.44
CA ASP A 34 -2.55 -8.63 9.48
C ASP A 34 -3.34 -7.74 10.47
N VAL A 35 -2.63 -6.91 11.24
CA VAL A 35 -3.24 -6.00 12.21
C VAL A 35 -3.65 -4.68 11.52
N PRO A 36 -4.83 -4.12 11.85
CA PRO A 36 -5.25 -2.82 11.34
C PRO A 36 -4.28 -1.70 11.71
N LEU A 37 -3.92 -0.85 10.74
CA LEU A 37 -2.97 0.25 10.96
C LEU A 37 -3.47 1.26 12.00
N ASP A 38 -4.78 1.47 12.12
CA ASP A 38 -5.39 2.33 13.13
C ASP A 38 -5.14 1.88 14.58
N THR A 39 -4.84 0.60 14.81
CA THR A 39 -4.47 0.11 16.16
C THR A 39 -2.98 0.28 16.45
N VAL A 40 -2.18 0.62 15.43
CA VAL A 40 -0.72 0.81 15.52
C VAL A 40 -0.39 2.29 15.62
N MET A 41 -1.07 3.12 14.83
CA MET A 41 -0.93 4.56 14.80
C MET A 41 -2.26 5.21 14.38
N PRO A 42 -2.50 6.50 14.63
CA PRO A 42 -3.68 7.20 14.12
C PRO A 42 -3.63 7.27 12.59
N PHE A 43 -4.26 6.31 11.89
CA PHE A 43 -4.17 6.19 10.43
C PHE A 43 -5.25 7.04 9.76
N SER A 44 -5.06 8.36 9.82
CA SER A 44 -6.02 9.33 9.30
C SER A 44 -6.16 9.30 7.77
N SER A 45 -7.23 9.89 7.24
CA SER A 45 -7.45 10.03 5.80
C SER A 45 -6.34 10.81 5.08
N VAL A 46 -5.64 11.72 5.78
CA VAL A 46 -4.49 12.46 5.22
C VAL A 46 -3.30 11.52 5.00
N ILE A 47 -3.02 10.66 5.99
CA ILE A 47 -1.96 9.65 5.88
C ILE A 47 -2.33 8.65 4.79
N ALA A 48 -3.58 8.19 4.74
CA ALA A 48 -4.05 7.30 3.69
C ALA A 48 -3.84 7.91 2.29
N LEU A 49 -4.17 9.19 2.10
CA LEU A 49 -3.92 9.89 0.83
C LEU A 49 -2.43 9.99 0.50
N GLY A 50 -1.59 10.36 1.49
CA GLY A 50 -0.14 10.40 1.30
C GLY A 50 0.44 9.04 0.91
N VAL A 51 -0.03 7.97 1.53
CA VAL A 51 0.35 6.58 1.20
C VAL A 51 -0.10 6.21 -0.21
N ILE A 52 -1.31 6.59 -0.63
CA ILE A 52 -1.78 6.34 -2.00
C ILE A 52 -0.84 6.99 -3.02
N VAL A 53 -0.57 8.28 -2.88
CA VAL A 53 0.32 9.02 -3.80
C VAL A 53 1.72 8.39 -3.82
N ALA A 54 2.27 8.05 -2.66
CA ALA A 54 3.59 7.45 -2.55
C ALA A 54 3.65 6.03 -3.15
N VAL A 55 2.56 5.25 -3.03
CA VAL A 55 2.43 3.93 -3.64
C VAL A 55 2.33 4.02 -5.17
N GLU A 56 1.50 4.94 -5.69
CA GLU A 56 1.38 5.15 -7.14
C GLU A 56 2.72 5.53 -7.76
N ASP A 57 3.43 6.50 -7.15
CA ASP A 57 4.77 6.94 -7.59
C ASP A 57 5.79 5.80 -7.50
N ARG A 58 5.86 5.10 -6.37
CA ARG A 58 6.86 4.04 -6.15
C ARG A 58 6.69 2.84 -7.07
N PHE A 59 5.45 2.40 -7.29
CA PHE A 59 5.16 1.15 -7.99
C PHE A 59 4.69 1.35 -9.43
N GLY A 60 4.50 2.59 -9.88
CA GLY A 60 4.04 2.89 -11.24
C GLY A 60 2.64 2.35 -11.53
N ILE A 61 1.76 2.35 -10.53
CA ILE A 61 0.38 1.87 -10.62
C ILE A 61 -0.62 3.01 -10.44
N VAL A 62 -1.87 2.78 -10.81
CA VAL A 62 -3.00 3.67 -10.49
C VAL A 62 -3.88 3.00 -9.45
N VAL A 63 -4.01 3.62 -8.28
CA VAL A 63 -4.87 3.13 -7.19
C VAL A 63 -6.29 3.61 -7.45
N THR A 64 -7.12 2.69 -7.93
CA THR A 64 -8.54 2.99 -8.16
C THR A 64 -9.33 3.06 -6.86
N ARG A 65 -10.46 3.79 -6.89
CA ARG A 65 -11.38 3.87 -5.74
C ARG A 65 -11.87 2.49 -5.28
N SER A 66 -12.15 1.57 -6.20
CA SER A 66 -12.61 0.22 -5.88
C SER A 66 -11.51 -0.63 -5.24
N ALA A 67 -10.28 -0.53 -5.72
CA ALA A 67 -9.12 -1.19 -5.12
C ALA A 67 -8.89 -0.70 -3.69
N LEU A 68 -8.99 0.62 -3.48
CA LEU A 68 -8.86 1.23 -2.16
C LEU A 68 -9.97 0.77 -1.20
N GLN A 69 -11.23 0.77 -1.65
CA GLN A 69 -12.35 0.27 -0.85
C GLN A 69 -12.15 -1.18 -0.41
N ALA A 70 -11.68 -2.04 -1.31
CA ALA A 70 -11.40 -3.44 -0.99
C ALA A 70 -10.25 -3.56 0.03
N ALA A 71 -9.18 -2.77 -0.12
CA ALA A 71 -8.03 -2.81 0.80
C ALA A 71 -8.36 -2.26 2.19
N PHE A 72 -9.32 -1.33 2.30
CA PHE A 72 -9.72 -0.68 3.55
C PHE A 72 -10.94 -1.33 4.21
N ALA A 73 -11.62 -2.25 3.52
CA ALA A 73 -12.77 -2.97 4.06
C ALA A 73 -12.41 -3.70 5.36
N GLY A 74 -13.09 -3.34 6.45
CA GLY A 74 -12.82 -3.91 7.79
C GLY A 74 -11.47 -3.49 8.39
N GLY A 75 -10.89 -2.37 7.94
CA GLY A 75 -9.61 -1.84 8.42
C GLY A 75 -8.45 -2.14 7.48
N ALA A 76 -7.62 -1.13 7.23
CA ALA A 76 -6.43 -1.23 6.39
C ALA A 76 -5.29 -1.95 7.12
N THR A 77 -4.70 -2.97 6.50
CA THR A 77 -3.55 -3.71 7.02
C THR A 77 -2.42 -3.67 6.00
N LEU A 78 -1.16 -3.88 6.43
CA LEU A 78 -0.03 -3.95 5.50
C LEU A 78 -0.20 -5.06 4.47
N GLN A 79 -0.79 -6.20 4.88
CA GLN A 79 -1.07 -7.31 3.98
C GLN A 79 -2.11 -6.92 2.91
N LYS A 80 -3.24 -6.32 3.30
CA LYS A 80 -4.27 -5.89 2.33
C LYS A 80 -3.74 -4.86 1.34
N LEU A 81 -2.90 -3.93 1.79
CA LEU A 81 -2.25 -2.95 0.93
C LEU A 81 -1.24 -3.62 -0.03
N ALA A 82 -0.44 -4.58 0.46
CA ALA A 82 0.49 -5.33 -0.37
C ALA A 82 -0.23 -6.18 -1.43
N ASP A 83 -1.36 -6.80 -1.08
CA ASP A 83 -2.19 -7.58 -1.99
C ASP A 83 -2.89 -6.70 -3.03
N MET A 84 -3.28 -5.47 -2.65
CA MET A 84 -3.79 -4.47 -3.59
C MET A 84 -2.72 -4.08 -4.62
N ILE A 85 -1.51 -3.77 -4.18
CA ILE A 85 -0.40 -3.39 -5.06
C ILE A 85 -0.07 -4.52 -6.04
N GLN A 86 0.03 -5.76 -5.54
CA GLN A 86 0.36 -6.91 -6.39
C GLN A 86 -0.71 -7.16 -7.46
N ARG A 87 -1.99 -7.05 -7.13
CA ARG A 87 -3.09 -7.17 -8.11
C ARG A 87 -3.00 -6.10 -9.18
N LEU A 88 -2.88 -4.83 -8.78
CA LEU A 88 -2.82 -3.71 -9.72
C LEU A 88 -1.59 -3.78 -10.64
N ARG A 89 -0.46 -4.28 -10.13
CA ARG A 89 0.73 -4.53 -10.96
C ARG A 89 0.49 -5.63 -12.00
N GLY A 90 -0.10 -6.76 -11.60
CA GLY A 90 -0.43 -7.84 -12.53
C GLY A 90 -1.40 -7.40 -13.63
N ASP A 91 -2.38 -6.55 -13.29
CA ASP A 91 -3.34 -6.00 -14.25
C ASP A 91 -2.67 -5.01 -15.23
N ALA A 92 -1.72 -4.19 -14.74
CA ALA A 92 -0.96 -3.26 -15.57
C ALA A 92 -0.03 -4.00 -16.55
N GLU A 93 0.67 -5.03 -16.10
CA GLU A 93 1.56 -5.84 -16.94
C GLU A 93 0.77 -6.60 -18.02
N SER A 94 -0.42 -7.12 -17.68
CA SER A 94 -1.31 -7.79 -18.63
C SER A 94 -1.86 -6.84 -19.70
N SER A 95 -2.16 -5.59 -19.33
CA SER A 95 -2.67 -4.56 -20.26
C SER A 95 -1.60 -4.09 -21.25
N VAL A 96 -0.33 -4.03 -20.84
CA VAL A 96 0.80 -3.67 -21.73
C VAL A 96 1.13 -4.82 -22.70
N GLY A 97 0.95 -6.07 -22.28
CA GLY A 97 1.14 -7.26 -23.14
C GLY A 97 0.17 -7.34 -24.32
N ASP A 98 -1.10 -6.95 -24.11
CA ASP A 98 -2.12 -6.91 -25.19
C ASP A 98 -1.83 -5.77 -26.19
N ALA A 99 -1.37 -4.62 -25.70
CA ALA A 99 -1.07 -3.44 -26.53
C ALA A 99 0.16 -3.60 -27.44
N ARG A 100 1.10 -4.51 -27.12
CA ARG A 100 2.29 -4.82 -27.95
C ARG A 100 2.07 -5.93 -28.97
N SER A 101 0.92 -6.62 -28.91
CA SER A 101 0.59 -7.74 -29.80
C SER A 101 -0.37 -7.34 -30.94
N ARG A 102 -0.60 -6.05 -31.14
CA ARG A 102 -1.38 -5.45 -32.24
C ARG A 102 -0.50 -4.51 -33.05
#